data_AF-A0A9W4K686-F1
#
_entry.id   AF-A0A9W4K686-F1
#
_cell.length_a   1.000
_cell.length_b   1.000
_cell.length_c   1.000
_cell.angle_alpha   90.00
_cell.angle_beta   90.00
_cell.angle_gamma   90.00
#
_symmetry.space_group_name_H-M   'P 1'
#
loop_
_entity.id
_entity.type
_entity.pdbx_description
1 polymer ?
#
loop_
_entity_poly.entity_id
_entity_poly.type
_entity_poly.pdbx_seq_one_letter_code
_entity_poly.pdbx_strand_id
1 'polypeptide(L)'
;MAHSVLPATFRNGFKQPATKEHWKIIEDDDPEDDRPHYELPPAVECVTSSKHNSAGFNVLRTWPTLYDGTASPHGVPEWWKPSNQVDVLICGAGPSGLEVALSLLRQGLTFRIIDKAPTPLIAGRADGVQPRFLETLSSWGLASEVQEEGPLIERTAIYFNGQLLHHGRSHQSDSRYRGLHIITQGQIERIYIRDLLRHKMLVERNTTLKEFHVDQSQSSNLSPESYPIHSIIENGITGQQETIKAKFLVGSDGGASSIRKRLDIPFDGMSTDLYWGIMDCVFETDYPHAWIFGLYTQLDTSQHGPLAASRQATDPEVAESGGQIDVESITPDEVLEQANRIFAPYKLKFGAPLSWFAVWKST
;
A
#
# COMPACT_ATOMS: atom_id res chain seq x y z
N MET A 1 -29.37 -8.32 -22.21
CA MET A 1 -28.63 -7.80 -23.37
C MET A 1 -27.26 -7.38 -22.89
N ALA A 2 -26.19 -8.00 -23.41
CA ALA A 2 -24.83 -7.57 -23.11
C ALA A 2 -24.59 -6.25 -23.86
N HIS A 3 -24.37 -5.16 -23.13
CA HIS A 3 -23.99 -3.88 -23.71
C HIS A 3 -22.46 -3.84 -23.77
N SER A 4 -21.89 -3.74 -24.97
CA SER A 4 -20.45 -3.46 -25.11
C SER A 4 -20.20 -2.02 -24.68
N VAL A 5 -19.37 -1.82 -23.67
CA VAL A 5 -18.87 -0.49 -23.32
C VAL A 5 -17.89 -0.05 -24.41
N LEU A 6 -18.03 1.18 -24.91
CA LEU A 6 -17.10 1.72 -25.90
C LEU A 6 -15.67 1.75 -25.33
N PRO A 7 -14.65 1.39 -26.13
CA PRO A 7 -13.26 1.44 -25.68
C PRO A 7 -12.87 2.86 -25.27
N ALA A 8 -11.90 2.97 -24.36
CA ALA A 8 -11.42 4.25 -23.84
C ALA A 8 -9.92 4.41 -24.05
N THR A 9 -9.49 5.66 -24.25
CA THR A 9 -8.10 6.10 -24.20
C THR A 9 -7.87 6.94 -22.95
N PHE A 10 -6.63 7.01 -22.48
CA PHE A 10 -6.24 7.86 -21.36
C PHE A 10 -5.38 9.01 -21.92
N ARG A 11 -6.02 10.11 -22.32
CA ARG A 11 -5.32 11.31 -22.83
C ARG A 11 -5.35 12.39 -21.75
N ASN A 12 -4.20 13.01 -21.50
CA ASN A 12 -4.02 14.03 -20.46
C ASN A 12 -4.48 13.54 -19.06
N GLY A 13 -4.36 12.24 -18.78
CA GLY A 13 -4.78 11.67 -17.50
C GLY A 13 -6.25 11.30 -17.35
N PHE A 14 -7.14 11.65 -18.29
CA PHE A 14 -8.55 11.32 -18.13
C PHE A 14 -8.94 10.17 -19.04
N LYS A 15 -9.77 9.25 -18.52
CA LYS A 15 -10.45 8.23 -19.32
C LYS A 15 -11.40 8.95 -20.28
N GLN A 16 -11.14 8.84 -21.57
CA GLN A 16 -11.93 9.45 -22.65
C GLN A 16 -12.38 8.35 -23.62
N PRO A 17 -13.57 8.46 -24.22
CA PRO A 17 -13.97 7.54 -25.29
C PRO A 17 -12.91 7.51 -26.38
N ALA A 18 -12.53 6.30 -26.82
CA ALA A 18 -11.59 6.15 -27.92
C ALA A 18 -12.24 6.73 -29.21
N THR A 19 -11.50 7.58 -29.91
CA THR A 19 -11.97 8.19 -31.17
C THR A 19 -11.73 7.31 -32.39
N LYS A 20 -11.06 6.17 -32.21
CA LYS A 20 -10.75 5.19 -33.26
C LYS A 20 -11.38 3.85 -32.91
N GLU A 21 -11.86 3.15 -33.93
CA GLU A 21 -12.17 1.72 -33.83
C GLU A 21 -10.88 0.95 -33.59
N HIS A 22 -10.89 0.06 -32.60
CA HIS A 22 -9.78 -0.85 -32.34
C HIS A 22 -10.33 -2.27 -32.20
N TRP A 23 -9.45 -3.25 -32.44
CA TRP A 23 -9.74 -4.64 -32.81
C TRP A 23 -10.16 -4.84 -34.27
N LYS A 24 -9.34 -4.38 -35.22
CA LYS A 24 -9.12 -5.28 -36.36
C LYS A 24 -8.19 -6.36 -35.85
N ILE A 25 -8.69 -7.59 -35.78
CA ILE A 25 -7.79 -8.74 -35.87
C ILE A 25 -6.97 -8.45 -37.13
N ILE A 26 -5.69 -8.13 -36.96
CA ILE A 26 -4.80 -8.17 -38.09
C ILE A 26 -4.85 -9.65 -38.47
N GLU A 27 -5.36 -9.96 -39.66
CA GLU A 27 -5.25 -11.31 -40.23
C GLU A 27 -3.77 -11.54 -40.54
N ASP A 28 -2.94 -11.62 -39.49
CA ASP A 28 -1.50 -11.88 -39.58
C ASP A 28 -1.33 -13.41 -39.68
N ASP A 29 -1.58 -13.93 -40.88
CA ASP A 29 -0.73 -14.98 -41.45
C ASP A 29 0.49 -14.28 -42.12
N ASP A 30 1.19 -13.41 -41.36
CA ASP A 30 2.46 -12.81 -41.80
C ASP A 30 3.61 -13.62 -41.18
N PRO A 31 4.25 -14.53 -41.94
CA PRO A 31 5.34 -15.37 -41.43
C PRO A 31 6.64 -14.61 -41.15
N GLU A 32 6.69 -13.28 -41.32
CA GLU A 32 7.85 -12.41 -41.03
C GLU A 32 7.65 -11.50 -39.79
N ASP A 33 6.63 -11.73 -38.96
CA ASP A 33 6.43 -10.95 -37.74
C ASP A 33 7.45 -11.28 -36.63
N ASP A 34 8.67 -10.73 -36.77
CA ASP A 34 9.76 -10.76 -35.79
C ASP A 34 9.52 -9.86 -34.55
N ARG A 35 8.28 -9.36 -34.33
CA ARG A 35 7.97 -8.62 -33.10
C ARG A 35 8.15 -9.55 -31.90
N PRO A 36 8.93 -9.16 -30.87
CA PRO A 36 9.11 -10.00 -29.70
C PRO A 36 7.75 -10.25 -29.05
N HIS A 37 7.30 -11.51 -29.07
CA HIS A 37 6.15 -11.93 -28.28
C HIS A 37 6.41 -11.55 -26.82
N TYR A 38 5.42 -10.99 -26.15
CA TYR A 38 5.54 -10.65 -24.74
C TYR A 38 5.78 -11.94 -23.93
N GLU A 39 7.03 -12.16 -23.53
CA GLU A 39 7.38 -13.26 -22.64
C GLU A 39 7.06 -12.87 -21.20
N LEU A 40 6.09 -13.56 -20.62
CA LEU A 40 5.81 -13.46 -19.19
C LEU A 40 7.06 -13.94 -18.43
N PRO A 41 7.64 -13.08 -17.56
CA PRO A 41 8.79 -13.49 -16.76
C PRO A 41 8.39 -14.62 -15.80
N PRO A 42 9.35 -15.45 -15.37
CA PRO A 42 9.07 -16.51 -14.41
C PRO A 42 8.49 -15.93 -13.12
N ALA A 43 7.53 -16.64 -12.54
CA ALA A 43 6.95 -16.26 -11.27
C ALA A 43 8.02 -16.32 -10.17
N VAL A 44 7.94 -15.38 -9.23
CA VAL A 44 8.80 -15.31 -8.04
C VAL A 44 7.93 -15.45 -6.81
N GLU A 45 8.37 -16.28 -5.87
CA GLU A 45 7.71 -16.44 -4.58
C GLU A 45 8.30 -15.45 -3.58
N CYS A 46 7.43 -14.60 -3.04
CA CYS A 46 7.82 -13.59 -2.07
C CYS A 46 7.22 -13.91 -0.71
N VAL A 47 8.09 -14.03 0.31
CA VAL A 47 7.65 -14.18 1.70
C VAL A 47 6.95 -12.90 2.13
N THR A 48 5.71 -13.01 2.58
CA THR A 48 4.86 -11.86 2.94
C THR A 48 4.95 -11.48 4.41
N SER A 49 5.44 -12.38 5.26
CA SER A 49 5.63 -12.19 6.70
C SER A 49 6.93 -12.84 7.17
N SER A 50 7.75 -12.11 7.93
CA SER A 50 8.93 -12.69 8.59
C SER A 50 8.57 -13.60 9.78
N LYS A 51 7.39 -13.40 10.39
CA LYS A 51 6.81 -14.27 11.41
C LYS A 51 5.91 -15.32 10.75
N HIS A 52 5.96 -16.56 11.22
CA HIS A 52 5.09 -17.65 10.77
C HIS A 52 4.20 -18.12 11.92
N ASN A 53 3.10 -18.78 11.57
CA ASN A 53 2.25 -19.49 12.52
C ASN A 53 2.54 -21.00 12.47
N SER A 54 1.84 -21.77 13.29
CA SER A 54 1.86 -23.23 13.28
C SER A 54 1.54 -23.91 11.94
N ALA A 55 0.91 -23.21 10.99
CA ALA A 55 0.65 -23.71 9.63
C ALA A 55 1.79 -23.40 8.64
N GLY A 56 2.78 -22.60 9.02
CA GLY A 56 3.99 -22.30 8.23
C GLY A 56 4.03 -20.87 7.67
N PHE A 57 4.84 -20.66 6.63
CA PHE A 57 5.01 -19.38 5.97
C PHE A 57 4.08 -19.26 4.77
N ASN A 58 3.42 -18.11 4.61
CA ASN A 58 2.76 -17.79 3.35
C ASN A 58 3.75 -17.12 2.39
N VAL A 59 3.62 -17.49 1.12
CA VAL A 59 4.33 -16.85 0.02
C VAL A 59 3.32 -16.32 -0.97
N LEU A 60 3.46 -15.04 -1.35
CA LEU A 60 2.72 -14.51 -2.47
C LEU A 60 3.52 -14.79 -3.74
N ARG A 61 2.92 -15.57 -4.64
CA ARG A 61 3.44 -15.70 -5.98
C ARG A 61 3.19 -14.40 -6.74
N THR A 62 4.26 -13.77 -7.18
CA THR A 62 4.23 -12.55 -7.98
C THR A 62 4.90 -12.81 -9.32
N TRP A 63 4.52 -12.02 -10.31
CA TRP A 63 5.22 -11.96 -11.59
C TRP A 63 5.86 -10.59 -11.61
N PRO A 64 7.20 -10.49 -11.46
CA PRO A 64 7.90 -9.24 -11.68
C PRO A 64 7.46 -8.66 -13.02
N THR A 65 7.20 -7.37 -13.12
CA THR A 65 6.62 -6.78 -14.33
C THR A 65 7.22 -5.41 -14.58
N LEU A 66 6.71 -4.71 -15.59
CA LEU A 66 6.99 -3.30 -15.78
C LEU A 66 6.44 -2.41 -14.64
N TYR A 67 5.55 -2.93 -13.79
CA TYR A 67 5.09 -2.22 -12.58
C TYR A 67 6.17 -2.10 -11.50
N ASP A 68 7.28 -2.82 -11.63
CA ASP A 68 8.45 -2.66 -10.76
C ASP A 68 9.30 -1.43 -11.15
N GLY A 69 8.81 -0.60 -12.06
CA GLY A 69 9.46 0.66 -12.43
C GLY A 69 10.83 0.43 -13.07
N THR A 70 11.83 1.18 -12.64
CA THR A 70 13.22 1.01 -13.15
C THR A 70 13.91 -0.26 -12.66
N ALA A 71 13.31 -1.01 -11.72
CA ALA A 71 13.80 -2.32 -11.29
C ALA A 71 13.15 -3.47 -12.07
N SER A 72 12.40 -3.19 -13.13
CA SER A 72 11.77 -4.23 -13.95
C SER A 72 12.82 -5.22 -14.49
N PRO A 73 12.56 -6.54 -14.43
CA PRO A 73 13.48 -7.55 -14.97
C PRO A 73 13.64 -7.47 -16.50
N HIS A 74 12.69 -6.82 -17.19
CA HIS A 74 12.73 -6.59 -18.64
C HIS A 74 13.61 -5.39 -19.02
N GLY A 75 14.29 -4.79 -18.05
CA GLY A 75 15.06 -3.57 -18.23
C GLY A 75 14.18 -2.33 -18.24
N VAL A 76 14.85 -1.18 -18.37
CA VAL A 76 14.19 0.12 -18.46
C VAL A 76 13.76 0.36 -19.90
N PRO A 77 12.49 0.68 -20.18
CA PRO A 77 12.03 0.95 -21.53
C PRO A 77 12.81 2.10 -22.19
N GLU A 78 13.09 1.99 -23.50
CA GLU A 78 13.87 2.98 -24.25
C GLU A 78 13.27 4.39 -24.25
N TRP A 79 11.94 4.50 -24.09
CA TRP A 79 11.25 5.78 -24.00
C TRP A 79 11.47 6.50 -22.67
N TRP A 80 11.93 5.80 -21.63
CA TRP A 80 12.19 6.40 -20.34
C TRP A 80 13.55 7.07 -20.32
N LYS A 81 13.54 8.39 -20.49
CA LYS A 81 14.73 9.26 -20.45
C LYS A 81 14.42 10.43 -19.51
N PRO A 82 14.50 10.21 -18.17
CA PRO A 82 14.09 11.23 -17.21
C PRO A 82 15.01 12.45 -17.30
N SER A 83 14.41 13.65 -17.19
CA SER A 83 15.16 14.90 -17.15
C SER A 83 15.80 15.10 -15.78
N ASN A 84 16.94 15.79 -15.75
CA ASN A 84 17.58 16.24 -14.51
C ASN A 84 17.00 17.58 -14.03
N GLN A 85 16.11 18.20 -14.81
CA GLN A 85 15.33 19.39 -14.47
C GLN A 85 13.85 19.05 -14.52
N VAL A 86 13.16 19.18 -13.40
CA VAL A 86 11.74 18.86 -13.25
C VAL A 86 11.02 19.90 -12.41
N ASP A 87 9.70 20.00 -12.53
CA ASP A 87 8.94 20.88 -11.64
C ASP A 87 8.96 20.31 -10.22
N VAL A 88 8.79 18.99 -10.06
CA VAL A 88 8.71 18.34 -8.73
C VAL A 88 9.57 17.09 -8.63
N LEU A 89 10.39 16.99 -7.60
CA LEU A 89 10.99 15.72 -7.16
C LEU A 89 10.17 15.15 -5.99
N ILE A 90 9.68 13.92 -6.14
CA ILE A 90 8.90 13.21 -5.12
C ILE A 90 9.79 12.11 -4.54
N CYS A 91 9.94 12.09 -3.21
CA CYS A 91 10.71 11.08 -2.50
C CYS A 91 9.80 10.15 -1.71
N GLY A 92 9.69 8.90 -2.14
CA GLY A 92 8.80 7.88 -1.61
C GLY A 92 7.61 7.61 -2.55
N ALA A 93 7.45 6.36 -2.95
CA ALA A 93 6.39 5.84 -3.81
C ALA A 93 5.41 4.94 -3.05
N GLY A 94 5.13 5.28 -1.79
CA GLY A 94 3.93 4.81 -1.10
C GLY A 94 2.67 5.57 -1.56
N PRO A 95 1.52 5.35 -0.91
CA PRO A 95 0.24 5.92 -1.32
C PRO A 95 0.28 7.44 -1.51
N SER A 96 0.86 8.18 -0.55
CA SER A 96 0.92 9.64 -0.60
C SER A 96 1.76 10.16 -1.78
N GLY A 97 2.93 9.58 -2.03
CA GLY A 97 3.80 10.03 -3.12
C GLY A 97 3.26 9.69 -4.50
N LEU A 98 2.64 8.51 -4.64
CA LEU A 98 1.95 8.12 -5.86
C LEU A 98 0.72 8.98 -6.13
N GLU A 99 -0.05 9.33 -5.10
CA GLU A 99 -1.21 10.24 -5.24
C GLU A 99 -0.79 11.64 -5.69
N VAL A 100 0.32 12.17 -5.15
CA VAL A 100 0.93 13.42 -5.62
C VAL A 100 1.35 13.29 -7.09
N ALA A 101 2.04 12.20 -7.46
CA ALA A 101 2.46 11.97 -8.84
C ALA A 101 1.28 11.95 -9.81
N LEU A 102 0.19 11.24 -9.47
CA LEU A 102 -1.02 11.20 -10.28
C LEU A 102 -1.66 12.59 -10.41
N SER A 103 -1.73 13.35 -9.32
CA SER A 103 -2.26 14.71 -9.34
C SER A 103 -1.44 15.65 -10.23
N LEU A 104 -0.11 15.60 -10.13
CA LEU A 104 0.80 16.40 -10.98
C LEU A 104 0.70 16.01 -12.44
N LEU A 105 0.56 14.71 -12.72
CA LEU A 105 0.36 14.18 -14.05
C LEU A 105 -0.90 14.74 -14.71
N ARG A 106 -2.02 14.87 -13.97
CA ARG A 106 -3.25 15.51 -14.48
C ARG A 106 -3.08 17.00 -14.76
N GLN A 107 -2.16 17.67 -14.07
CA GLN A 107 -1.86 19.09 -14.24
C GLN A 107 -0.83 19.36 -15.34
N GLY A 108 -0.25 18.31 -15.94
CA GLY A 108 0.76 18.44 -16.99
C GLY A 108 2.12 18.93 -16.47
N LEU A 109 2.39 18.78 -15.18
CA LEU A 109 3.66 19.16 -14.57
C LEU A 109 4.69 18.02 -14.71
N THR A 110 5.96 18.38 -14.88
CA THR A 110 7.05 17.40 -14.95
C THR A 110 7.48 16.98 -13.56
N PHE A 111 7.67 15.68 -13.36
CA PHE A 111 8.13 15.17 -12.07
C PHE A 111 8.99 13.93 -12.21
N ARG A 112 9.75 13.64 -11.16
CA ARG A 112 10.37 12.35 -10.91
C ARG A 112 9.90 11.82 -9.56
N ILE A 113 9.72 10.51 -9.46
CA ILE A 113 9.32 9.85 -8.23
C ILE A 113 10.30 8.71 -7.94
N ILE A 114 11.03 8.84 -6.84
CA ILE A 114 12.05 7.88 -6.41
C ILE A 114 11.55 7.08 -5.21
N ASP A 115 11.96 5.83 -5.10
CA ASP A 115 11.71 4.99 -3.94
C ASP A 115 12.87 4.03 -3.67
N LYS A 116 13.16 3.82 -2.38
CA LYS A 116 14.26 2.96 -1.94
C LYS A 116 13.94 1.47 -2.07
N ALA A 117 12.66 1.10 -2.03
CA ALA A 117 12.24 -0.28 -2.17
C ALA A 117 12.48 -0.77 -3.61
N PRO A 118 12.84 -2.05 -3.78
CA PRO A 118 13.08 -2.61 -5.11
C PRO A 118 11.78 -2.82 -5.90
N THR A 119 10.66 -3.01 -5.23
CA THR A 119 9.36 -3.33 -5.84
C THR A 119 8.22 -2.61 -5.12
N PRO A 120 7.01 -2.54 -5.71
CA PRO A 120 5.81 -2.10 -5.00
C PRO A 120 5.53 -2.96 -3.76
N LEU A 121 4.74 -2.43 -2.83
CA LEU A 121 4.48 -3.15 -1.59
C LEU A 121 3.76 -4.49 -1.85
N ILE A 122 4.36 -5.59 -1.38
CA ILE A 122 3.86 -6.96 -1.61
C ILE A 122 2.68 -7.27 -0.67
N ALA A 123 2.80 -6.93 0.61
CA ALA A 123 1.77 -7.11 1.62
C ALA A 123 1.50 -5.76 2.32
N GLY A 124 0.23 -5.33 2.26
CA GLY A 124 -0.23 -4.03 2.71
C GLY A 124 -0.27 -3.90 4.23
N ARG A 125 -0.25 -2.67 4.72
CA ARG A 125 -0.45 -2.33 6.15
C ARG A 125 -1.81 -1.70 6.42
N ALA A 126 -2.50 -1.29 5.36
CA ALA A 126 -3.80 -0.64 5.38
C ALA A 126 -4.65 -1.22 4.25
N ASP A 127 -5.94 -1.34 4.50
CA ASP A 127 -6.89 -2.04 3.63
C ASP A 127 -8.25 -1.32 3.51
N GLY A 128 -8.71 -0.63 4.54
CA GLY A 128 -9.97 0.11 4.52
C GLY A 128 -9.89 1.45 3.79
N VAL A 129 -10.57 1.57 2.65
CA VAL A 129 -10.73 2.85 1.93
C VAL A 129 -12.11 3.46 2.16
N GLN A 130 -12.10 4.75 2.53
CA GLN A 130 -13.30 5.54 2.84
C GLN A 130 -13.96 6.09 1.57
N PRO A 131 -15.27 6.39 1.59
CA PRO A 131 -15.98 6.95 0.43
C PRO A 131 -15.31 8.18 -0.19
N ARG A 132 -14.79 9.09 0.63
CA ARG A 132 -14.13 10.32 0.17
C ARG A 132 -12.88 10.05 -0.67
N PHE A 133 -12.14 8.98 -0.35
CA PHE A 133 -10.98 8.57 -1.13
C PHE A 133 -11.40 8.14 -2.54
N LEU A 134 -12.47 7.35 -2.66
CA LEU A 134 -13.02 6.93 -3.95
C LEU A 134 -13.57 8.12 -4.77
N GLU A 135 -14.11 9.15 -4.11
CA GLU A 135 -14.49 10.41 -4.79
C GLU A 135 -13.28 11.11 -5.42
N THR A 136 -12.17 11.22 -4.70
CA THR A 136 -10.92 11.78 -5.23
C THR A 136 -10.45 10.97 -6.44
N LEU A 137 -10.39 9.65 -6.33
CA LEU A 137 -9.98 8.78 -7.43
C LEU A 137 -10.95 8.77 -8.61
N SER A 138 -12.23 9.05 -8.35
CA SER A 138 -13.22 9.21 -9.40
C SER A 138 -12.89 10.39 -10.31
N SER A 139 -12.28 11.46 -9.78
CA SER A 139 -11.85 12.60 -10.59
C SER A 139 -10.77 12.20 -11.60
N TRP A 140 -9.98 11.16 -11.32
CA TRP A 140 -8.94 10.63 -12.21
C TRP A 140 -9.39 9.43 -13.03
N GLY A 141 -10.64 8.97 -12.87
CA GLY A 141 -11.17 7.80 -13.55
C GLY A 141 -10.69 6.46 -13.00
N LEU A 142 -10.12 6.44 -11.78
CA LEU A 142 -9.54 5.24 -11.16
C LEU A 142 -10.48 4.56 -10.15
N ALA A 143 -11.57 5.23 -9.73
CA ALA A 143 -12.48 4.68 -8.74
C ALA A 143 -13.05 3.30 -9.12
N SER A 144 -13.37 3.05 -10.40
CA SER A 144 -13.88 1.75 -10.82
C SER A 144 -12.84 0.64 -10.70
N GLU A 145 -11.58 0.93 -11.02
CA GLU A 145 -10.48 -0.04 -10.88
C GLU A 145 -10.25 -0.40 -9.42
N VAL A 146 -10.48 0.54 -8.51
CA VAL A 146 -10.44 0.25 -7.06
C VAL A 146 -11.65 -0.59 -6.67
N GLN A 147 -12.87 -0.21 -7.06
CA GLN A 147 -14.10 -0.91 -6.69
C GLN A 147 -14.20 -2.36 -7.19
N GLU A 148 -13.51 -2.68 -8.28
CA GLU A 148 -13.42 -4.04 -8.83
C GLU A 148 -12.51 -4.96 -8.00
N GLU A 149 -11.73 -4.40 -7.06
CA GLU A 149 -10.79 -5.12 -6.22
C GLU A 149 -11.34 -5.28 -4.78
N GLY A 150 -11.41 -6.51 -4.28
CA GLY A 150 -11.74 -6.78 -2.88
C GLY A 150 -13.21 -6.51 -2.48
N PRO A 151 -13.59 -6.83 -1.23
CA PRO A 151 -14.98 -6.80 -0.81
C PRO A 151 -15.45 -5.41 -0.37
N LEU A 152 -16.76 -5.19 -0.45
CA LEU A 152 -17.44 -4.05 0.15
C LEU A 152 -18.09 -4.45 1.48
N ILE A 153 -17.72 -3.78 2.57
CA ILE A 153 -18.28 -4.00 3.90
C ILE A 153 -19.32 -2.91 4.19
N GLU A 154 -20.58 -3.32 4.23
CA GLU A 154 -21.72 -2.40 4.45
C GLU A 154 -22.36 -2.55 5.84
N ARG A 155 -21.91 -3.52 6.64
CA ARG A 155 -22.50 -3.87 7.92
C ARG A 155 -21.44 -3.97 9.01
N THR A 156 -21.89 -3.72 10.23
CA THR A 156 -21.10 -3.91 11.44
C THR A 156 -21.86 -4.74 12.45
N ALA A 157 -21.14 -5.65 13.12
CA ALA A 157 -21.58 -6.31 14.33
C ALA A 157 -20.74 -5.83 15.54
N ILE A 158 -21.41 -5.53 16.64
CA ILE A 158 -20.78 -5.12 17.91
C ILE A 158 -21.17 -6.14 18.98
N TYR A 159 -20.17 -6.71 19.63
CA TYR A 159 -20.31 -7.68 20.71
C TYR A 159 -19.70 -7.16 22.01
N PHE A 160 -20.34 -7.50 23.12
CA PHE A 160 -19.83 -7.26 24.46
C PHE A 160 -20.05 -8.51 25.31
N ASN A 161 -18.98 -9.07 25.86
CA ASN A 161 -19.00 -10.27 26.70
C ASN A 161 -19.83 -11.44 26.12
N GLY A 162 -19.59 -11.82 24.86
CA GLY A 162 -20.35 -12.91 24.22
C GLY A 162 -21.68 -12.48 23.60
N GLN A 163 -22.22 -11.32 23.97
CA GLN A 163 -23.55 -10.88 23.57
C GLN A 163 -23.49 -9.93 22.37
N LEU A 164 -24.28 -10.21 21.34
CA LEU A 164 -24.50 -9.29 20.22
C LEU A 164 -25.31 -8.07 20.71
N LEU A 165 -24.69 -6.89 20.68
CA LEU A 165 -25.32 -5.62 21.03
C LEU A 165 -25.90 -4.89 19.83
N HIS A 166 -25.21 -4.96 18.68
CA HIS A 166 -25.63 -4.30 17.46
C HIS A 166 -25.28 -5.14 16.25
N HIS A 167 -26.23 -5.24 15.31
CA HIS A 167 -25.97 -5.69 13.96
C HIS A 167 -26.79 -4.82 13.00
N GLY A 168 -26.11 -4.04 12.18
CA GLY A 168 -26.77 -3.07 11.32
C GLY A 168 -25.89 -2.61 10.17
N ARG A 169 -26.47 -1.74 9.33
CA ARG A 169 -25.71 -1.04 8.31
C ARG A 169 -24.78 -0.04 8.97
N SER A 170 -23.52 -0.01 8.54
CA SER A 170 -22.51 0.94 8.98
C SER A 170 -21.98 1.73 7.77
N HIS A 171 -21.05 2.67 8.02
CA HIS A 171 -20.37 3.42 6.96
C HIS A 171 -21.33 4.09 5.95
N GLN A 172 -22.47 4.57 6.45
CA GLN A 172 -23.43 5.30 5.65
C GLN A 172 -22.85 6.66 5.27
N SER A 173 -23.01 7.02 4.01
CA SER A 173 -22.52 8.28 3.46
C SER A 173 -23.45 8.73 2.33
N ASP A 174 -23.54 10.04 2.14
CA ASP A 174 -24.20 10.66 0.98
C ASP A 174 -23.39 10.49 -0.31
N SER A 175 -22.15 9.99 -0.19
CA SER A 175 -21.34 9.57 -1.32
C SER A 175 -22.03 8.49 -2.14
N ARG A 176 -21.79 8.48 -3.45
CA ARG A 176 -22.14 7.36 -4.32
C ARG A 176 -21.35 6.09 -4.00
N TYR A 177 -20.22 6.23 -3.30
CA TYR A 177 -19.30 5.16 -2.93
C TYR A 177 -19.54 4.71 -1.48
N ARG A 178 -20.75 4.25 -1.16
CA ARG A 178 -21.14 3.87 0.21
C ARG A 178 -20.41 2.60 0.69
N GLY A 179 -20.26 2.47 2.00
CA GLY A 179 -19.61 1.31 2.63
C GLY A 179 -18.11 1.54 2.85
N LEU A 180 -17.50 0.60 3.56
CA LEU A 180 -16.05 0.51 3.71
C LEU A 180 -15.54 -0.50 2.68
N HIS A 181 -14.76 -0.04 1.73
CA HIS A 181 -14.22 -0.92 0.71
C HIS A 181 -12.85 -1.43 1.16
N ILE A 182 -12.62 -2.74 1.05
CA ILE A 182 -11.43 -3.39 1.56
C ILE A 182 -10.55 -3.78 0.38
N ILE A 183 -9.40 -3.14 0.27
CA ILE A 183 -8.43 -3.33 -0.81
C ILE A 183 -7.04 -3.14 -0.23
N THR A 184 -6.13 -4.08 -0.48
CA THR A 184 -4.77 -3.99 0.09
C THR A 184 -4.03 -2.77 -0.45
N GLN A 185 -3.18 -2.17 0.38
CA GLN A 185 -2.31 -1.06 -0.05
C GLN A 185 -1.52 -1.42 -1.33
N GLY A 186 -1.02 -2.65 -1.47
CA GLY A 186 -0.31 -3.10 -2.67
C GLY A 186 -1.16 -3.08 -3.94
N GLN A 187 -2.46 -3.41 -3.85
CA GLN A 187 -3.40 -3.28 -4.98
C GLN A 187 -3.61 -1.82 -5.37
N ILE A 188 -3.80 -0.91 -4.39
CA ILE A 188 -3.92 0.53 -4.66
C ILE A 188 -2.66 1.04 -5.35
N GLU A 189 -1.47 0.73 -4.83
CA GLU A 189 -0.20 1.13 -5.43
C GLU A 189 -0.06 0.62 -6.87
N ARG A 190 -0.45 -0.64 -7.14
CA ARG A 190 -0.45 -1.19 -8.51
C ARG A 190 -1.38 -0.44 -9.44
N ILE A 191 -2.58 -0.06 -9.00
CA ILE A 191 -3.51 0.75 -9.80
C ILE A 191 -2.87 2.10 -10.15
N TYR A 192 -2.23 2.76 -9.18
CA TYR A 192 -1.54 4.03 -9.41
C TYR A 192 -0.35 3.89 -10.35
N ILE A 193 0.51 2.90 -10.14
CA ILE A 193 1.68 2.66 -10.98
C ILE A 193 1.25 2.29 -12.40
N ARG A 194 0.18 1.51 -12.55
CA ARG A 194 -0.40 1.20 -13.87
C ARG A 194 -0.87 2.47 -14.57
N ASP A 195 -1.49 3.41 -13.86
CA ASP A 195 -1.88 4.68 -14.44
C ASP A 195 -0.68 5.55 -14.83
N LEU A 196 0.37 5.62 -14.00
CA LEU A 196 1.63 6.29 -14.35
C LEU A 196 2.24 5.68 -15.62
N LEU A 197 2.26 4.35 -15.73
CA LEU A 197 2.82 3.64 -16.88
C LEU A 197 2.03 3.93 -18.17
N ARG A 198 0.68 4.01 -18.10
CA ARG A 198 -0.16 4.43 -19.24
C ARG A 198 0.24 5.81 -19.78
N HIS A 199 0.88 6.63 -18.96
CA HIS A 199 1.37 7.96 -19.31
C HIS A 199 2.89 8.04 -19.49
N LYS A 200 3.56 6.89 -19.66
CA LYS A 200 5.03 6.81 -19.85
C LYS A 200 5.82 7.41 -18.69
N MET A 201 5.30 7.25 -17.46
CA MET A 201 6.00 7.59 -16.23
C MET A 201 6.36 6.33 -15.46
N LEU A 202 7.57 6.27 -14.92
CA LEU A 202 8.04 5.17 -14.08
C LEU A 202 8.38 5.64 -12.68
N VAL A 203 8.22 4.74 -11.71
CA VAL A 203 8.83 4.88 -10.39
C VAL A 203 10.28 4.45 -10.48
N GLU A 204 11.18 5.29 -9.99
CA GLU A 204 12.60 4.99 -9.93
C GLU A 204 12.91 4.23 -8.64
N ARG A 205 13.00 2.91 -8.77
CA ARG A 205 13.23 1.98 -7.66
C ARG A 205 14.71 1.85 -7.30
N ASN A 206 14.96 1.42 -6.07
CA ASN A 206 16.29 1.35 -5.45
C ASN A 206 16.99 2.71 -5.39
N THR A 207 16.25 3.82 -5.40
CA THR A 207 16.81 5.17 -5.48
C THR A 207 16.46 5.95 -4.22
N THR A 208 17.47 6.59 -3.62
CA THR A 208 17.32 7.34 -2.36
C THR A 208 17.81 8.78 -2.50
N LEU A 209 17.15 9.71 -1.80
CA LEU A 209 17.63 11.08 -1.66
C LEU A 209 18.76 11.12 -0.63
N LYS A 210 19.97 11.48 -1.07
CA LYS A 210 21.15 11.59 -0.20
C LYS A 210 21.32 12.98 0.36
N GLU A 211 21.06 14.03 -0.42
CA GLU A 211 21.22 15.43 -0.03
C GLU A 211 20.24 16.32 -0.80
N PHE A 212 19.83 17.43 -0.20
CA PHE A 212 19.19 18.51 -0.93
C PHE A 212 19.60 19.87 -0.36
N HIS A 213 19.67 20.86 -1.24
CA HIS A 213 19.98 22.24 -0.92
C HIS A 213 18.96 23.18 -1.59
N VAL A 214 18.58 24.25 -0.90
CA VAL A 214 17.69 25.28 -1.43
C VAL A 214 18.51 26.53 -1.76
N ASP A 215 18.65 26.84 -3.04
CA ASP A 215 19.28 28.08 -3.49
C ASP A 215 18.37 29.28 -3.23
N GLN A 216 18.68 30.00 -2.14
CA GLN A 216 17.93 31.17 -1.70
C GLN A 216 18.01 32.36 -2.68
N SER A 217 19.02 32.40 -3.55
CA SER A 217 19.13 33.46 -4.56
C SER A 217 18.05 33.28 -5.64
N GLN A 218 17.72 32.04 -5.96
CA GLN A 218 16.70 31.66 -6.94
C GLN A 218 15.30 31.54 -6.35
N SER A 219 15.18 31.33 -5.02
CA SER A 219 13.88 31.27 -4.35
C SER A 219 13.11 32.60 -4.37
N SER A 220 13.84 33.72 -4.38
CA SER A 220 13.27 35.07 -4.41
C SER A 220 12.86 35.55 -5.82
N ASN A 221 13.35 34.90 -6.88
CA ASN A 221 13.04 35.22 -8.27
C ASN A 221 12.41 34.00 -8.96
N LEU A 222 11.09 33.87 -8.82
CA LEU A 222 10.27 32.76 -9.32
C LEU A 222 10.04 32.83 -10.83
N SER A 223 11.12 32.92 -11.61
CA SER A 223 11.01 32.75 -13.06
C SER A 223 10.57 31.32 -13.39
N PRO A 224 9.82 31.09 -14.49
CA PRO A 224 9.44 29.74 -14.91
C PRO A 224 10.63 28.78 -15.15
N GLU A 225 11.84 29.32 -15.31
CA GLU A 225 13.10 28.58 -15.55
C GLU A 225 13.96 28.44 -14.28
N SER A 226 13.49 28.94 -13.13
CA SER A 226 14.17 28.82 -11.83
C SER A 226 13.94 27.44 -11.23
N TYR A 227 15.01 26.77 -10.78
CA TYR A 227 14.96 25.44 -10.13
C TYR A 227 15.78 25.47 -8.83
N PRO A 228 15.28 26.14 -7.77
CA PRO A 228 16.06 26.43 -6.58
C PRO A 228 16.42 25.18 -5.76
N ILE A 229 15.75 24.05 -5.94
CA ILE A 229 16.04 22.84 -5.18
C ILE A 229 17.05 21.98 -5.93
N HIS A 230 18.26 21.84 -5.39
CA HIS A 230 19.28 20.93 -5.92
C HIS A 230 19.36 19.70 -5.03
N SER A 231 19.04 18.54 -5.58
CA SER A 231 18.97 17.26 -4.88
C SER A 231 19.97 16.26 -5.44
N ILE A 232 20.67 15.53 -4.57
CA ILE A 232 21.53 14.40 -4.95
C ILE A 232 20.75 13.11 -4.65
N ILE A 233 20.45 12.36 -5.70
CA ILE A 233 19.84 11.04 -5.60
C ILE A 233 20.90 9.97 -5.89
N GLU A 234 20.76 8.80 -5.28
CA GLU A 234 21.68 7.68 -5.44
C GLU A 234 20.92 6.39 -5.67
N ASN A 235 21.33 5.64 -6.70
CA ASN A 235 20.89 4.29 -6.92
C ASN A 235 21.66 3.34 -5.98
N GLY A 236 20.96 2.67 -5.07
CA GLY A 236 21.54 1.80 -4.06
C GLY A 236 22.13 0.49 -4.58
N ILE A 237 21.87 0.12 -5.84
CA ILE A 237 22.45 -1.08 -6.47
C ILE A 237 23.74 -0.71 -7.22
N THR A 238 23.69 0.33 -8.05
CA THR A 238 24.84 0.71 -8.90
C THR A 238 25.80 1.68 -8.20
N GLY A 239 25.35 2.34 -7.13
CA GLY A 239 26.08 3.43 -6.48
C GLY A 239 26.12 4.72 -7.30
N GLN A 240 25.45 4.78 -8.46
CA GLN A 240 25.44 5.95 -9.31
C GLN A 240 24.67 7.09 -8.63
N GLN A 241 25.30 8.27 -8.61
CA GLN A 241 24.69 9.50 -8.12
C GLN A 241 24.28 10.39 -9.28
N GLU A 242 23.17 11.10 -9.08
CA GLU A 242 22.63 12.06 -10.04
C GLU A 242 22.16 13.32 -9.31
N THR A 243 22.43 14.48 -9.91
CA THR A 243 21.93 15.76 -9.41
C THR A 243 20.66 16.16 -10.15
N ILE A 244 19.58 16.34 -9.40
CA ILE A 244 18.28 16.80 -9.87
C ILE A 244 18.06 18.23 -9.44
N LYS A 245 17.65 19.08 -10.38
CA LYS A 245 17.18 20.44 -10.11
C LYS A 245 15.66 20.46 -10.19
N ALA A 246 15.01 20.87 -9.11
CA ALA A 246 13.56 20.91 -9.01
C ALA A 246 13.06 22.28 -8.55
N LYS A 247 11.81 22.59 -8.89
CA LYS A 247 11.11 23.75 -8.31
C LYS A 247 10.60 23.44 -6.91
N PHE A 248 10.13 22.21 -6.73
CA PHE A 248 9.62 21.70 -5.46
C PHE A 248 10.18 20.33 -5.12
N LEU A 249 10.31 20.05 -3.83
CA LEU A 249 10.62 18.73 -3.28
C LEU A 249 9.45 18.28 -2.40
N VAL A 250 8.94 17.08 -2.65
CA VAL A 250 7.86 16.48 -1.85
C VAL A 250 8.43 15.30 -1.07
N GLY A 251 8.45 15.42 0.26
CA GLY A 251 8.78 14.33 1.17
C GLY A 251 7.57 13.44 1.43
N SER A 252 7.57 12.25 0.84
CA SER A 252 6.57 11.18 1.03
C SER A 252 7.23 9.88 1.51
N ASP A 253 8.32 10.00 2.26
CA ASP A 253 9.25 8.94 2.65
C ASP A 253 8.90 8.26 4.01
N GLY A 254 7.65 8.42 4.46
CA GLY A 254 7.05 7.71 5.59
C GLY A 254 7.31 8.33 6.98
N GLY A 255 6.82 7.67 8.03
CA GLY A 255 6.87 8.19 9.41
C GLY A 255 8.28 8.46 9.96
N ALA A 256 9.29 7.77 9.43
CA ALA A 256 10.70 7.98 9.78
C ALA A 256 11.44 8.98 8.85
N SER A 257 10.68 9.80 8.10
CA SER A 257 11.13 10.72 7.05
C SER A 257 12.48 11.38 7.35
N SER A 258 13.44 11.20 6.44
CA SER A 258 14.74 11.85 6.50
C SER A 258 14.63 13.32 6.08
N ILE A 259 13.71 13.63 5.17
CA ILE A 259 13.44 15.00 4.70
C ILE A 259 12.88 15.85 5.84
N ARG A 260 11.87 15.36 6.56
CA ARG A 260 11.29 16.05 7.73
C ARG A 260 12.37 16.39 8.76
N LYS A 261 13.22 15.41 9.10
CA LYS A 261 14.31 15.58 10.08
C LYS A 261 15.33 16.63 9.63
N ARG A 262 15.68 16.67 8.34
CA ARG A 262 16.62 17.67 7.80
C ARG A 262 16.06 19.09 7.76
N LEU A 263 14.75 19.22 7.60
CA LEU A 263 14.05 20.50 7.70
C LEU A 263 13.76 20.92 9.14
N ASP A 264 14.20 20.14 10.13
CA ASP A 264 13.96 20.37 11.56
C ASP A 264 12.45 20.54 11.89
N ILE A 265 11.59 19.79 11.17
CA ILE A 265 10.16 19.80 11.42
C ILE A 265 9.84 18.82 12.57
N PRO A 266 9.29 19.30 13.70
CA PRO A 266 8.98 18.45 14.84
C PRO A 266 7.88 17.43 14.50
N PHE A 267 7.87 16.33 15.23
CA PHE A 267 6.86 15.27 15.11
C PHE A 267 6.34 14.95 16.51
N ASP A 268 5.46 15.82 16.99
CA ASP A 268 4.91 15.75 18.33
C ASP A 268 3.83 14.68 18.42
N GLY A 269 3.95 13.78 19.40
CA GLY A 269 3.02 12.69 19.65
C GLY A 269 3.23 12.11 21.05
N MET A 270 2.22 11.41 21.58
CA MET A 270 2.29 10.77 22.90
C MET A 270 2.07 9.28 22.75
N SER A 271 3.15 8.51 22.84
CA SER A 271 3.03 7.05 22.82
C SER A 271 2.25 6.56 24.03
N THR A 272 1.26 5.72 23.77
CA THR A 272 0.52 4.96 24.79
C THR A 272 1.16 3.60 24.98
N ASP A 273 0.87 2.91 26.09
CA ASP A 273 1.29 1.52 26.29
C ASP A 273 0.31 0.48 25.72
N LEU A 274 -0.50 0.89 24.74
CA LEU A 274 -1.40 0.01 24.00
C LEU A 274 -0.69 -0.60 22.79
N TYR A 275 -0.72 -1.93 22.70
CA TYR A 275 -0.18 -2.71 21.58
C TYR A 275 -1.32 -3.41 20.84
N TRP A 276 -1.25 -3.43 19.53
CA TRP A 276 -2.20 -4.06 18.63
C TRP A 276 -1.51 -5.15 17.84
N GLY A 277 -1.96 -6.40 17.97
CA GLY A 277 -1.57 -7.49 17.07
C GLY A 277 -2.47 -7.47 15.84
N ILE A 278 -1.89 -7.37 14.64
CA ILE A 278 -2.62 -7.35 13.37
C ILE A 278 -2.18 -8.57 12.55
N MET A 279 -3.16 -9.33 12.06
CA MET A 279 -2.94 -10.57 11.30
C MET A 279 -3.82 -10.59 10.05
N ASP A 280 -3.20 -10.70 8.88
CA ASP A 280 -3.91 -11.12 7.67
C ASP A 280 -3.73 -12.63 7.53
N CYS A 281 -4.82 -13.38 7.65
CA CYS A 281 -4.81 -14.83 7.45
C CYS A 281 -6.21 -15.38 7.18
N VAL A 282 -6.23 -16.63 6.75
CA VAL A 282 -7.47 -17.40 6.65
C VAL A 282 -7.75 -18.02 8.00
N PHE A 283 -8.91 -17.69 8.58
CA PHE A 283 -9.41 -18.33 9.79
C PHE A 283 -10.50 -19.36 9.47
N GLU A 284 -10.48 -20.46 10.19
CA GLU A 284 -11.66 -21.31 10.37
C GLU A 284 -12.34 -20.91 11.69
N THR A 285 -13.64 -20.62 11.63
CA THR A 285 -14.39 -20.11 12.77
C THR A 285 -15.88 -20.45 12.71
N ASP A 286 -16.51 -20.53 13.89
CA ASP A 286 -17.95 -20.60 14.07
C ASP A 286 -18.58 -19.23 14.40
N TYR A 287 -17.79 -18.14 14.40
CA TYR A 287 -18.29 -16.78 14.57
C TYR A 287 -19.20 -16.38 13.38
N PRO A 288 -20.50 -16.08 13.63
CA PRO A 288 -21.48 -15.93 12.55
C PRO A 288 -21.30 -14.67 11.69
N HIS A 289 -20.53 -13.69 12.15
CA HIS A 289 -20.35 -12.40 11.47
C HIS A 289 -18.92 -12.19 10.96
N ALA A 290 -18.18 -13.26 10.64
CA ALA A 290 -16.79 -13.20 10.18
C ALA A 290 -16.56 -12.42 8.87
N TRP A 291 -17.61 -12.23 8.06
CA TRP A 291 -17.53 -11.58 6.74
C TRP A 291 -17.92 -10.09 6.73
N ILE A 292 -18.11 -9.49 7.92
CA ILE A 292 -18.46 -8.07 8.06
C ILE A 292 -17.52 -7.40 9.07
N PHE A 293 -17.60 -6.07 9.21
CA PHE A 293 -16.81 -5.37 10.21
C PHE A 293 -17.28 -5.77 11.61
N GLY A 294 -16.38 -6.32 12.43
CA GLY A 294 -16.70 -6.77 13.78
C GLY A 294 -15.94 -5.94 14.83
N LEU A 295 -16.65 -5.45 15.84
CA LEU A 295 -16.05 -4.99 17.08
C LEU A 295 -16.45 -5.93 18.21
N TYR A 296 -15.46 -6.57 18.83
CA TYR A 296 -15.69 -7.51 19.92
C TYR A 296 -14.94 -7.05 21.17
N THR A 297 -15.65 -6.86 22.26
CA THR A 297 -15.05 -6.49 23.54
C THR A 297 -15.37 -7.54 24.59
N GLN A 298 -14.33 -8.06 25.24
CA GLN A 298 -14.43 -9.02 26.34
C GLN A 298 -13.77 -8.40 27.57
N LEU A 299 -14.58 -8.10 28.58
CA LEU A 299 -14.11 -7.68 29.91
C LEU A 299 -14.26 -8.78 30.94
N ASP A 300 -15.20 -9.71 30.74
CA ASP A 300 -15.35 -10.88 31.59
C ASP A 300 -14.41 -11.99 31.11
N THR A 301 -13.19 -11.99 31.65
CA THR A 301 -12.20 -13.04 31.41
C THR A 301 -12.26 -14.16 32.45
N SER A 302 -13.26 -14.20 33.34
CA SER A 302 -13.32 -15.19 34.44
C SER A 302 -13.33 -16.64 33.96
N GLN A 303 -13.81 -16.89 32.73
CA GLN A 303 -13.85 -18.21 32.12
C GLN A 303 -12.54 -18.61 31.42
N HIS A 304 -11.57 -17.70 31.34
CA HIS A 304 -10.28 -17.91 30.70
C HIS A 304 -9.16 -17.68 31.73
N GLY A 305 -8.21 -18.63 31.85
CA GLY A 305 -7.07 -18.48 32.76
C GLY A 305 -6.17 -17.28 32.42
N PRO A 306 -5.16 -16.95 33.24
CA PRO A 306 -4.26 -15.81 32.99
C PRO A 306 -3.59 -15.88 31.60
N LEU A 307 -3.39 -14.71 30.98
CA LEU A 307 -2.65 -14.51 29.71
C LEU A 307 -1.27 -15.13 29.79
N ALA A 308 -0.67 -14.94 30.96
CA ALA A 308 0.72 -15.22 31.20
C ALA A 308 1.01 -16.72 31.26
N ALA A 309 0.03 -17.62 31.35
CA ALA A 309 0.31 -19.05 31.50
C ALA A 309 1.04 -19.67 30.29
N SER A 310 0.68 -19.29 29.06
CA SER A 310 1.36 -19.77 27.84
C SER A 310 2.72 -19.11 27.63
N ARG A 311 2.84 -17.82 27.95
CA ARG A 311 4.12 -17.10 27.92
C ARG A 311 5.08 -17.51 29.03
N GLN A 312 4.63 -17.67 30.26
CA GLN A 312 5.42 -18.13 31.42
C GLN A 312 5.92 -19.56 31.26
N ALA A 313 5.26 -20.37 30.43
CA ALA A 313 5.78 -21.68 30.03
C ALA A 313 7.06 -21.58 29.18
N THR A 314 7.28 -20.45 28.49
CA THR A 314 8.42 -20.21 27.59
C THR A 314 9.40 -19.18 28.17
N ASP A 315 8.91 -18.19 28.92
CA ASP A 315 9.63 -17.13 29.62
C ASP A 315 9.02 -16.90 31.03
N PRO A 316 9.52 -17.60 32.06
CA PRO A 316 8.96 -17.57 33.42
C PRO A 316 9.01 -16.20 34.11
N GLU A 317 9.80 -15.25 33.61
CA GLU A 317 9.96 -13.91 34.20
C GLU A 317 8.88 -12.92 33.75
N VAL A 318 8.03 -13.32 32.78
CA VAL A 318 6.94 -12.47 32.27
C VAL A 318 5.85 -12.28 33.32
N ALA A 319 5.75 -11.05 33.83
CA ALA A 319 4.65 -10.60 34.67
C ALA A 319 3.45 -10.13 33.83
N GLU A 320 2.23 -10.45 34.28
CA GLU A 320 0.98 -10.17 33.56
C GLU A 320 0.62 -8.67 33.50
N SER A 321 1.24 -7.86 34.37
CA SER A 321 1.06 -6.40 34.41
C SER A 321 2.36 -5.69 34.79
N GLY A 322 2.69 -4.60 34.09
CA GLY A 322 3.75 -3.66 34.48
C GLY A 322 5.17 -3.98 34.00
N GLY A 323 5.35 -4.97 33.11
CA GLY A 323 6.63 -5.28 32.46
C GLY A 323 6.81 -4.63 31.09
N GLN A 324 8.05 -4.33 30.71
CA GLN A 324 8.39 -3.96 29.33
C GLN A 324 8.30 -5.21 28.46
N ILE A 325 7.28 -5.32 27.62
CA ILE A 325 7.15 -6.41 26.65
C ILE A 325 8.06 -6.12 25.46
N ASP A 326 8.97 -7.03 25.15
CA ASP A 326 9.68 -7.00 23.87
C ASP A 326 8.66 -7.29 22.76
N VAL A 327 8.33 -6.28 21.96
CA VAL A 327 7.35 -6.36 20.88
C VAL A 327 7.75 -7.42 19.84
N GLU A 328 9.05 -7.60 19.61
CA GLU A 328 9.57 -8.57 18.65
C GLU A 328 9.43 -10.02 19.15
N SER A 329 9.21 -10.23 20.44
CA SER A 329 8.93 -11.55 21.03
C SER A 329 7.51 -12.04 20.73
N ILE A 330 6.57 -11.15 20.40
CA ILE A 330 5.16 -11.51 20.24
C ILE A 330 4.97 -12.37 18.99
N THR A 331 4.30 -13.51 19.15
CA THR A 331 4.06 -14.45 18.05
C THR A 331 2.61 -14.41 17.55
N PRO A 332 2.35 -14.81 16.29
CA PRO A 332 1.00 -14.92 15.76
C PRO A 332 0.11 -15.89 16.56
N ASP A 333 0.67 -17.01 17.03
CA ASP A 333 -0.06 -17.99 17.83
C ASP A 333 -0.47 -17.42 19.20
N GLU A 334 0.36 -16.57 19.83
CA GLU A 334 -0.02 -15.84 21.04
C GLU A 334 -1.19 -14.88 20.78
N VAL A 335 -1.16 -14.14 19.67
CA VAL A 335 -2.27 -13.24 19.31
C VAL A 335 -3.54 -14.02 18.99
N LEU A 336 -3.44 -15.21 18.37
CA LEU A 336 -4.59 -16.09 18.15
C LEU A 336 -5.18 -16.64 19.46
N GLU A 337 -4.33 -16.97 20.44
CA GLU A 337 -4.79 -17.34 21.78
C GLU A 337 -5.61 -16.21 22.40
N GLN A 338 -5.14 -14.97 22.26
CA GLN A 338 -5.88 -13.80 22.73
C GLN A 338 -7.19 -13.56 21.99
N ALA A 339 -7.16 -13.70 20.67
CA ALA A 339 -8.37 -13.58 19.87
C ALA A 339 -9.42 -14.62 20.32
N ASN A 340 -9.06 -15.88 20.58
CA ASN A 340 -10.01 -16.89 21.06
C ASN A 340 -10.66 -16.54 22.41
N ARG A 341 -9.92 -15.90 23.31
CA ARG A 341 -10.47 -15.44 24.61
C ARG A 341 -11.44 -14.27 24.40
N ILE A 342 -11.08 -13.34 23.52
CA ILE A 342 -11.93 -12.20 23.18
C ILE A 342 -13.21 -12.68 22.51
N PHE A 343 -13.11 -13.53 21.50
CA PHE A 343 -14.24 -13.99 20.70
C PHE A 343 -15.09 -15.09 21.37
N ALA A 344 -14.75 -15.53 22.59
CA ALA A 344 -15.55 -16.52 23.30
C ALA A 344 -17.04 -16.10 23.37
N PRO A 345 -17.99 -17.02 23.08
CA PRO A 345 -17.82 -18.47 23.00
C PRO A 345 -17.36 -19.02 21.64
N TYR A 346 -17.14 -18.16 20.64
CA TYR A 346 -16.71 -18.57 19.30
C TYR A 346 -15.24 -18.97 19.28
N LYS A 347 -14.88 -19.82 18.32
CA LYS A 347 -13.53 -20.37 18.15
C LYS A 347 -12.89 -19.85 16.88
N LEU A 348 -11.60 -19.58 16.95
CA LEU A 348 -10.75 -19.16 15.84
C LEU A 348 -9.57 -20.13 15.75
N LYS A 349 -9.29 -20.64 14.55
CA LYS A 349 -8.04 -21.36 14.27
C LYS A 349 -7.49 -20.96 12.91
N PHE A 350 -6.17 -21.03 12.74
CA PHE A 350 -5.57 -20.82 11.43
C PHE A 350 -6.04 -21.90 10.45
N GLY A 351 -6.61 -21.47 9.33
CA GLY A 351 -6.97 -22.33 8.20
C GLY A 351 -5.90 -22.38 7.10
N ALA A 352 -4.89 -21.51 7.16
CA ALA A 352 -3.78 -21.43 6.22
C ALA A 352 -2.53 -20.82 6.88
N PRO A 353 -1.35 -20.92 6.23
CA PRO A 353 -0.16 -20.15 6.62
C PRO A 353 -0.47 -18.65 6.74
N LEU A 354 0.21 -17.99 7.68
CA LEU A 354 0.02 -16.57 7.98
C LEU A 354 0.39 -15.69 6.78
N SER A 355 -0.55 -14.87 6.28
CA SER A 355 -0.30 -14.00 5.13
C SER A 355 0.49 -12.77 5.52
N TRP A 356 0.13 -12.09 6.59
CA TRP A 356 0.88 -10.94 7.09
C TRP A 356 0.70 -10.79 8.60
N PHE A 357 1.72 -10.27 9.29
CA PHE A 357 1.65 -10.00 10.73
C PHE A 357 2.52 -8.82 11.13
N ALA A 358 1.99 -8.02 12.04
CA ALA A 358 2.76 -7.01 12.75
C ALA A 358 2.16 -6.74 14.14
N VAL A 359 2.98 -6.17 15.01
CA VAL A 359 2.52 -5.58 16.26
C VAL A 359 2.77 -4.08 16.21
N TRP A 360 1.71 -3.30 16.46
CA TRP A 360 1.77 -1.84 16.44
C TRP A 360 1.59 -1.27 17.84
N LYS A 361 2.47 -0.35 18.23
CA LYS A 361 2.28 0.46 19.43
C LYS A 361 1.48 1.71 19.05
N SER A 362 0.41 2.00 19.78
CA SER A 362 -0.38 3.21 19.55
C SER A 362 0.42 4.44 19.99
N THR A 363 0.79 5.27 19.01
CA THR A 363 1.61 6.49 19.15
C THR A 363 0.82 7.76 19.41
#